data_AF-A0A945BD92-F1
#
_entry.id   AF-A0A945BD92-F1
#
_cell.length_a   1.000
_cell.length_b   1.000
_cell.length_c   1.000
_cell.angle_alpha   90.00
_cell.angle_beta   90.00
_cell.angle_gamma   90.00
#
_symmetry.space_group_name_H-M   'P 1'
#
loop_
_entity.id
_entity.type
_entity.pdbx_description
1 polymer ?
#
loop_
_entity_poly.entity_id
_entity_poly.type
_entity_poly.pdbx_seq_one_letter_code
_entity_poly.pdbx_strand_id
1 'polypeptide(L)' 'MNKFFKKLTKQLWEAVEVLAAVLAISVLVSALFGPDVPFFGGIMANIQEVIVSLGSAGLGVIIAVMILTNIWKR' A
#
# COMPACT_ATOMS: atom_id res chain seq x y z
N MET A 1 -15.75 -22.42 5.57
CA MET A 1 -15.67 -21.00 5.98
C MET A 1 -17.09 -20.44 6.12
N ASN A 2 -17.45 -19.93 7.29
CA ASN A 2 -18.82 -19.51 7.61
C ASN A 2 -19.30 -18.38 6.66
N LYS A 3 -20.59 -18.36 6.28
CA LYS A 3 -21.14 -17.36 5.33
C LYS A 3 -20.90 -15.92 5.80
N PHE A 4 -20.99 -15.69 7.11
CA PHE A 4 -20.70 -14.40 7.74
C PHE A 4 -19.26 -13.94 7.49
N PHE A 5 -18.27 -14.81 7.75
CA PHE A 5 -16.86 -14.51 7.52
C PHE A 5 -16.59 -14.14 6.06
N LYS A 6 -17.17 -14.88 5.09
CA LYS A 6 -17.01 -14.56 3.67
C LYS A 6 -17.55 -13.17 3.30
N LYS A 7 -18.67 -12.77 3.90
CA LYS A 7 -19.26 -11.44 3.66
C LYS A 7 -18.40 -10.35 4.26
N LEU A 8 -17.92 -10.53 5.49
CA LEU A 8 -17.04 -9.58 6.16
C LEU A 8 -15.74 -9.38 5.40
N THR A 9 -15.08 -10.47 4.97
CA THR A 9 -13.84 -10.38 4.18
C THR A 9 -14.06 -9.65 2.86
N LYS A 10 -15.21 -9.83 2.22
CA LYS A 10 -15.54 -9.12 0.99
C LYS A 10 -15.67 -7.62 1.22
N GLN A 11 -16.37 -7.21 2.28
CA GLN A 11 -16.52 -5.79 2.61
C GLN A 11 -15.20 -5.13 3.01
N LEU A 12 -14.36 -5.83 3.76
CA LEU A 12 -13.01 -5.36 4.08
C LEU A 12 -12.17 -5.20 2.82
N TRP A 13 -12.30 -6.13 1.86
CA TRP A 13 -11.60 -6.05 0.59
C TRP A 13 -12.03 -4.83 -0.22
N GLU A 14 -13.34 -4.59 -0.36
CA GLU A 14 -13.87 -3.39 -1.03
C GLU A 14 -13.38 -2.09 -0.35
N ALA A 15 -13.30 -2.05 0.98
CA ALA A 15 -12.75 -0.91 1.70
C ALA A 15 -11.25 -0.72 1.43
N VAL A 16 -10.47 -1.81 1.39
CA VAL A 16 -9.03 -1.76 1.07
C VAL A 16 -8.80 -1.23 -0.33
N GLU A 17 -9.62 -1.60 -1.32
CA GLU A 17 -9.50 -1.07 -2.69
C GLU A 17 -9.65 0.46 -2.73
N VAL A 18 -10.62 1.01 -1.99
CA VAL A 18 -10.80 2.46 -1.89
C VAL A 18 -9.63 3.12 -1.17
N LEU A 19 -9.19 2.55 -0.04
CA LEU A 19 -8.06 3.07 0.72
C LEU A 19 -6.75 3.02 -0.09
N ALA A 20 -6.54 1.98 -0.90
CA ALA A 20 -5.39 1.88 -1.79
C ALA A 20 -5.37 3.01 -2.84
N ALA A 21 -6.52 3.38 -3.40
CA ALA A 21 -6.62 4.53 -4.29
C ALA A 21 -6.28 5.84 -3.56
N VAL A 22 -6.74 6.02 -2.32
CA VAL A 22 -6.40 7.19 -1.48
C VAL A 22 -4.89 7.23 -1.21
N LEU A 23 -4.25 6.10 -0.88
CA LEU A 23 -2.80 6.02 -0.69
C LEU A 23 -2.05 6.43 -1.97
N ALA A 24 -2.47 5.93 -3.13
CA ALA A 24 -1.85 6.29 -4.41
C ALA A 24 -1.96 7.79 -4.70
N ILE A 25 -3.14 8.39 -4.50
CA ILE A 25 -3.33 9.84 -4.65
C ILE A 25 -2.45 10.61 -3.66
N SER A 26 -2.34 10.15 -2.42
CA SER A 26 -1.52 10.80 -1.39
C SER A 26 -0.05 10.87 -1.78
N VAL A 27 0.49 9.78 -2.35
CA VAL A 27 1.85 9.75 -2.88
C VAL A 27 2.02 10.75 -4.02
N LEU A 28 1.10 10.76 -4.99
CA LEU A 28 1.16 11.66 -6.14
C LEU A 28 1.08 13.14 -5.74
N VAL A 29 0.10 13.49 -4.92
CA VAL A 29 -0.13 14.87 -4.47
C VAL A 29 1.06 15.36 -3.65
N SER A 30 1.52 14.57 -2.68
CA SER A 30 2.67 14.97 -1.85
C SER A 30 3.98 15.04 -2.64
N ALA A 31 4.13 14.20 -3.68
CA ALA A 31 5.29 14.28 -4.57
C ALA A 31 5.28 15.53 -5.45
N LEU A 32 4.10 15.99 -5.92
CA LEU A 32 3.96 17.15 -6.80
C LEU A 32 4.00 18.49 -6.04
N PHE A 33 3.38 18.54 -4.87
CA PHE A 33 3.16 19.78 -4.14
C PHE A 33 3.98 19.89 -2.84
N GLY A 34 4.74 18.84 -2.51
CA GLY A 34 5.60 18.78 -1.32
C GLY A 34 4.95 18.12 -0.11
N PRO A 35 5.71 17.94 0.97
CA PRO A 35 5.28 17.20 2.17
C PRO A 35 4.27 17.97 3.04
N ASP A 36 4.15 19.29 2.88
CA ASP A 36 3.30 20.13 3.74
C ASP A 36 1.84 20.19 3.28
N VAL A 37 1.44 19.39 2.29
CA VAL A 37 0.06 19.34 1.81
C VAL A 37 -0.85 18.79 2.92
N PRO A 38 -1.94 19.50 3.28
CA PRO A 38 -2.88 19.03 4.29
C PRO A 38 -3.40 17.63 3.98
N PHE A 39 -3.53 16.79 5.01
CA PHE A 39 -3.95 15.38 4.94
C PHE A 39 -2.97 14.45 4.18
N PHE A 40 -2.63 14.75 2.93
CA PHE A 40 -1.79 13.89 2.09
C PHE A 40 -0.34 13.80 2.56
N GLY A 41 0.21 14.90 3.07
CA GLY A 41 1.57 14.95 3.64
C GLY A 41 1.74 14.00 4.82
N GLY A 42 0.74 13.95 5.72
CA GLY A 42 0.73 13.02 6.84
C GLY A 42 0.65 11.55 6.41
N ILE A 43 -0.13 11.26 5.36
CA ILE A 43 -0.19 9.90 4.78
C ILE A 43 1.17 9.52 4.18
N MET A 44 1.81 10.44 3.43
CA MET A 44 3.13 10.21 2.86
C MET A 44 4.19 9.95 3.95
N ALA A 45 4.15 10.71 5.06
CA ALA A 45 5.03 10.50 6.20
C ALA A 45 4.87 9.10 6.80
N ASN A 46 3.63 8.64 7.01
CA ASN A 46 3.36 7.29 7.50
C ASN A 46 3.87 6.20 6.53
N ILE A 47 3.71 6.40 5.22
CA ILE A 47 4.24 5.47 4.22
C ILE A 47 5.77 5.42 4.29
N GLN A 48 6.42 6.58 4.38
CA GLN A 48 7.88 6.65 4.50
C GLN A 48 8.39 5.96 5.77
N GLU A 49 7.71 6.12 6.90
CA GLU A 49 8.05 5.43 8.15
C GLU A 49 7.98 3.90 8.00
N VAL A 50 6.92 3.39 7.33
CA VAL A 50 6.81 1.96 7.02
C VAL A 50 7.96 1.50 6.12
N ILE A 51 8.29 2.25 5.07
CA ILE A 51 9.40 1.93 4.15
C ILE A 51 10.74 1.89 4.91
N VAL A 52 10.98 2.87 5.79
CA VAL A 52 12.18 2.92 6.62
C VAL A 52 12.25 1.72 7.57
N SER A 53 11.12 1.34 8.20
CA SER A 53 11.04 0.19 9.11
C SER A 53 11.34 -1.15 8.42
N LEU A 54 11.01 -1.27 7.13
CA LEU A 54 11.33 -2.45 6.32
C LEU A 54 12.83 -2.54 5.99
N GLY A 55 13.50 -1.39 5.86
CA GLY A 55 14.91 -1.30 5.49
C GLY A 55 15.20 -1.83 4.08
N SER A 56 16.47 -1.74 3.67
CA SER A 56 16.91 -2.17 2.33
C SER A 56 16.72 -3.68 2.09
N ALA A 57 16.98 -4.49 3.12
CA ALA A 57 16.80 -5.95 3.05
C ALA A 57 15.33 -6.35 2.89
N GLY A 58 14.40 -5.74 3.65
CA GLY A 58 12.98 -6.04 3.56
C GLY A 58 12.38 -5.66 2.21
N LEU A 59 12.74 -4.48 1.70
CA LEU A 59 12.33 -4.05 0.35
C LEU A 59 12.91 -4.97 -0.73
N GLY A 60 14.16 -5.40 -0.59
CA GLY A 60 14.79 -6.35 -1.51
C GLY A 60 14.03 -7.68 -1.61
N VAL A 61 13.57 -8.22 -0.48
CA VAL A 61 12.74 -9.44 -0.45
C VAL A 61 11.40 -9.22 -1.14
N ILE A 62 10.73 -8.10 -0.89
CA ILE A 62 9.44 -7.77 -1.53
C ILE A 62 9.60 -7.71 -3.05
N ILE A 63 10.63 -7.02 -3.55
CA ILE A 63 10.91 -6.92 -4.98
C ILE A 63 11.22 -8.31 -5.57
N ALA A 64 12.04 -9.12 -4.89
CA ALA A 64 12.37 -10.46 -5.34
C ALA A 64 11.12 -11.34 -5.47
N VAL A 65 10.23 -11.34 -4.46
CA VAL A 65 8.96 -12.08 -4.51
C VAL A 65 8.08 -11.58 -5.66
N MET A 66 8.02 -10.27 -5.89
CA MET A 66 7.24 -9.68 -6.97
C MET A 66 7.74 -10.12 -8.35
N ILE A 67 9.06 -10.16 -8.55
CA ILE A 67 9.70 -10.63 -9.78
C ILE A 67 9.42 -12.13 -9.98
N LEU A 68 9.68 -12.96 -8.96
CA LEU A 68 9.49 -14.41 -9.03
C LEU A 68 8.04 -14.79 -9.31
N THR A 69 7.08 -14.14 -8.63
CA THR A 69 5.65 -14.39 -8.85
C THR A 69 5.17 -13.93 -10.22
N ASN A 70 5.75 -12.85 -10.78
CA ASN A 70 5.42 -12.41 -12.13
C ASN A 70 5.99 -13.33 -13.21
N ILE A 71 7.21 -13.85 -13.02
CA ILE A 71 7.83 -14.83 -13.95
C ILE A 71 7.05 -16.14 -13.94
N TRP A 72 6.65 -16.66 -12.77
CA TRP A 72 5.94 -17.93 -12.66
C TRP A 72 4.47 -17.85 -13.12
N LYS A 73 3.87 -16.65 -13.18
CA LYS A 73 2.54 -16.48 -13.78
C LYS A 73 2.54 -16.51 -15.32
N ARG A 74 3.71 -16.50 -15.97
CA ARG A 74 3.86 -16.80 -17.40
C ARG A 74 4.07 -18.29 -17.64
#